data_AF-A0A940KXQ2-F1
#
_entry.id   AF-A0A940KXQ2-F1
#
_cell.length_a   1.000
_cell.length_b   1.000
_cell.length_c   1.000
_cell.angle_alpha   90.00
_cell.angle_beta   90.00
_cell.angle_gamma   90.00
#
_symmetry.space_group_name_H-M   'P 1'
#
loop_
_entity.id
_entity.type
_entity.pdbx_description
1 polymer ?
#
loop_
_entity_poly.entity_id
_entity_poly.type
_entity_poly.pdbx_seq_one_letter_code
_entity_poly.pdbx_strand_id
1 'polypeptide(L)'
;MINREHNPAEWVLFLYELKDAHEHLGSLLNSLSEHADYTEEEFRIDLGHVYAHLNRAWYRRNAKGDILDAEWDTASQFPGDIEPIG
;
A
#
# COMPACT_ATOMS: atom_id res chain seq x y z
N MET A 1 2.43 12.38 12.53
CA MET A 1 1.46 11.73 11.62
C MET A 1 0.23 12.63 11.49
N ILE A 2 -0.37 12.64 10.29
CA ILE A 2 -1.72 13.16 10.06
C ILE A 2 -2.73 12.50 11.00
N ASN A 3 -3.87 13.16 11.23
CA ASN A 3 -4.96 12.59 12.01
C ASN A 3 -6.33 13.03 11.48
N ARG A 4 -7.35 12.28 11.85
CA ARG A 4 -8.74 12.49 11.38
C ARG A 4 -9.29 13.89 11.68
N GLU A 5 -8.92 14.50 12.80
CA GLU A 5 -9.48 15.78 13.25
C GLU A 5 -8.85 16.97 12.52
N HIS A 6 -7.53 16.95 12.34
CA HIS A 6 -6.76 18.07 11.80
C HIS A 6 -6.44 17.92 10.31
N ASN A 7 -6.51 16.71 9.76
CA ASN A 7 -6.18 16.38 8.38
C ASN A 7 -7.22 15.40 7.78
N PRO A 8 -8.53 15.75 7.77
CA PRO A 8 -9.59 14.79 7.41
C PRO A 8 -9.47 14.28 5.97
N ALA A 9 -9.02 15.11 5.02
CA ALA A 9 -8.87 14.73 3.63
C ALA A 9 -7.70 13.75 3.44
N GLU A 10 -6.53 14.09 3.97
CA GLU A 10 -5.34 13.24 3.92
C GLU A 10 -5.57 11.94 4.70
N TRP A 11 -6.32 11.99 5.79
CA TRP A 11 -6.70 10.81 6.57
C TRP A 11 -7.54 9.84 5.73
N VAL A 12 -8.50 10.34 4.94
CA VAL A 12 -9.28 9.51 4.02
C VAL A 12 -8.40 8.86 2.96
N LEU A 13 -7.47 9.61 2.36
CA LEU A 13 -6.52 9.07 1.37
C LEU A 13 -5.59 8.01 1.96
N PHE A 14 -5.08 8.25 3.17
CA PHE A 14 -4.31 7.26 3.92
C PHE A 14 -5.11 5.98 4.15
N LEU A 15 -6.38 6.09 4.55
CA LEU A 15 -7.24 4.93 4.73
C LEU A 15 -7.58 4.23 3.40
N TYR A 16 -7.65 4.94 2.28
CA TYR A 16 -7.88 4.31 0.98
C TYR A 16 -6.71 3.42 0.58
N GLU A 17 -5.46 3.87 0.72
CA GLU A 17 -4.31 3.01 0.43
C GLU A 17 -4.32 1.73 1.29
N LEU A 18 -4.69 1.82 2.57
CA LEU A 18 -4.80 0.64 3.42
C LEU A 18 -5.94 -0.30 3.02
N LYS A 19 -7.06 0.24 2.53
CA LYS A 19 -8.18 -0.57 2.03
C LYS A 19 -7.81 -1.28 0.74
N ASP A 20 -7.19 -0.58 -0.20
CA ASP A 20 -6.74 -1.16 -1.46
C ASP A 20 -5.68 -2.25 -1.19
N ALA A 21 -4.75 -2.02 -0.26
CA ALA A 21 -3.80 -3.06 0.16
C ALA A 21 -4.51 -4.31 0.72
N HIS A 22 -5.56 -4.13 1.52
CA HIS A 22 -6.36 -5.23 2.05
C HIS A 22 -7.14 -5.96 0.94
N GLU A 23 -7.72 -5.24 -0.01
CA GLU A 23 -8.41 -5.82 -1.16
C GLU A 23 -7.45 -6.64 -2.03
N HIS A 24 -6.30 -6.08 -2.40
CA HIS A 24 -5.27 -6.79 -3.17
C HIS A 24 -4.72 -8.01 -2.43
N LEU A 25 -4.51 -7.92 -1.12
CA LEU A 25 -4.10 -9.07 -0.31
C LEU A 25 -5.18 -10.16 -0.30
N GLY A 26 -6.45 -9.77 -0.19
CA GLY A 26 -7.58 -10.69 -0.29
C GLY A 26 -7.64 -11.41 -1.65
N SER A 27 -7.46 -10.67 -2.75
CA SER A 27 -7.38 -11.24 -4.09
C SER A 27 -6.21 -12.22 -4.22
N LEU A 28 -5.02 -11.86 -3.76
CA LEU A 28 -3.84 -12.73 -3.76
C LEU A 28 -4.10 -14.04 -3.00
N LEU A 29 -4.73 -13.97 -1.82
CA LEU A 29 -5.06 -15.15 -1.03
C LEU A 29 -6.06 -16.08 -1.73
N ASN A 30 -7.07 -15.51 -2.38
CA ASN A 30 -8.03 -16.28 -3.16
C ASN A 30 -7.34 -16.95 -4.35
N SER A 31 -6.48 -16.22 -5.08
CA SER A 31 -5.77 -16.78 -6.23
C SER A 31 -4.86 -17.94 -5.86
N LEU A 32 -4.09 -17.81 -4.77
CA LEU A 32 -3.27 -18.91 -4.24
C LEU A 32 -4.09 -20.13 -3.79
N SER A 33 -5.32 -19.92 -3.34
CA SER A 33 -6.19 -20.99 -2.83
C SER A 33 -6.96 -21.71 -3.93
N GLU A 34 -7.31 -21.00 -5.01
CA GLU A 34 -8.20 -21.49 -6.07
C GLU A 34 -7.46 -21.97 -7.33
N HIS A 35 -6.27 -21.43 -7.60
CA HIS A 35 -5.49 -21.73 -8.82
C HIS A 35 -4.28 -22.61 -8.51
N ALA A 36 -4.38 -23.90 -8.85
CA ALA A 36 -3.29 -24.86 -8.65
C ALA A 36 -2.06 -24.58 -9.53
N ASP A 37 -2.21 -23.78 -10.58
CA ASP A 37 -1.19 -23.33 -11.51
C ASP A 37 -0.66 -21.92 -11.23
N TYR A 38 -1.06 -21.30 -10.11
CA TYR A 38 -0.57 -19.98 -9.72
C TYR A 38 0.95 -19.97 -9.59
N THR A 39 1.58 -19.03 -10.29
CA THR A 39 3.03 -18.97 -10.49
C THR A 39 3.72 -17.99 -9.56
N GLU A 40 5.03 -18.14 -9.41
CA GLU A 40 5.86 -17.16 -8.69
C GLU A 40 5.84 -15.78 -9.36
N GLU A 41 5.72 -15.73 -10.69
CA GLU A 41 5.63 -14.46 -11.43
C GLU A 41 4.35 -13.69 -11.07
N GLU A 42 3.21 -14.37 -11.05
CA GLU A 42 1.93 -13.81 -10.60
C GLU A 42 2.00 -13.39 -9.13
N PHE A 43 2.57 -14.24 -8.27
CA PHE A 43 2.78 -13.92 -6.86
C PHE A 43 3.58 -12.63 -6.69
N ARG A 44 4.67 -12.46 -7.43
CA ARG A 44 5.51 -11.27 -7.36
C ARG A 44 4.76 -10.01 -7.79
N ILE A 45 3.92 -10.11 -8.82
CA ILE A 45 3.13 -8.99 -9.32
C ILE A 45 2.07 -8.59 -8.28
N ASP A 46 1.29 -9.56 -7.80
CA ASP A 46 0.19 -9.29 -6.87
C ASP A 46 0.71 -8.80 -5.51
N LEU A 47 1.77 -9.43 -4.98
CA LEU A 47 2.42 -8.96 -3.77
C LEU A 47 3.06 -7.59 -3.97
N GLY A 48 3.57 -7.31 -5.16
CA GLY A 48 4.05 -5.99 -5.56
C GLY A 48 2.98 -4.91 -5.43
N HIS A 49 1.74 -5.19 -5.85
CA HIS A 49 0.62 -4.26 -5.66
C HIS A 49 0.31 -4.01 -4.18
N VAL A 50 0.28 -5.07 -3.36
CA VAL A 50 0.10 -4.93 -1.89
C VAL A 50 1.16 -4.01 -1.30
N TYR A 51 2.43 -4.24 -1.63
CA TYR A 51 3.51 -3.38 -1.15
C TYR A 51 3.39 -1.94 -1.65
N ALA A 52 3.04 -1.71 -2.90
CA ALA A 52 2.89 -0.36 -3.44
C ALA A 52 1.87 0.46 -2.62
N HIS A 53 0.73 -0.13 -2.27
CA HIS A 53 -0.27 0.52 -1.42
C HIS A 53 0.19 0.71 0.02
N LEU A 54 0.83 -0.30 0.63
CA LEU A 54 1.38 -0.16 2.00
C LEU A 54 2.46 0.92 2.08
N ASN A 55 3.33 0.99 1.08
CA ASN A 55 4.38 2.00 0.96
C ASN A 55 3.76 3.40 0.84
N ARG A 56 2.75 3.58 -0.03
CA ARG A 56 2.04 4.85 -0.16
C ARG A 56 1.30 5.23 1.12
N ALA A 57 0.67 4.28 1.80
CA ALA A 57 0.06 4.52 3.11
C ALA A 57 1.10 5.02 4.11
N TRP A 58 2.26 4.37 4.16
CA TRP A 58 3.36 4.79 5.03
C TRP A 58 3.87 6.19 4.68
N TYR A 59 4.04 6.50 3.40
CA TYR A 59 4.43 7.84 2.96
C TYR A 59 3.38 8.90 3.35
N ARG A 60 2.10 8.65 3.03
CA ARG A 60 0.96 9.55 3.30
C ARG A 60 0.80 9.89 4.78
N ARG A 61 1.26 9.03 5.69
CA ARG A 61 1.17 9.23 7.15
C ARG A 61 1.70 10.60 7.59
N ASN A 62 2.62 11.21 6.85
CA ASN A 62 3.20 12.52 7.16
C ASN A 62 3.00 13.58 6.06
N ALA A 63 2.38 13.22 4.93
CA ALA A 63 2.10 14.15 3.84
C ALA A 63 0.93 15.08 4.21
N LYS A 64 1.04 16.37 3.85
CA LYS A 64 -0.05 17.34 3.94
C LYS A 64 -0.41 17.77 2.52
N GLY A 65 -1.69 17.76 2.18
CA GLY A 65 -2.15 17.92 0.81
C GLY A 65 -2.01 16.64 -0.03
N ASP A 66 -2.28 16.78 -1.32
CA ASP A 66 -2.20 15.68 -2.28
C ASP A 66 -0.75 15.30 -2.61
N ILE A 67 -0.52 14.01 -2.82
CA ILE A 67 0.71 13.50 -3.43
C ILE A 67 0.64 13.88 -4.90
N LEU A 68 1.59 14.68 -5.37
CA LEU A 68 1.69 15.03 -6.78
C LEU A 68 2.14 13.81 -7.59
N ASP A 69 1.81 13.75 -8.88
CA ASP A 69 2.24 12.65 -9.76
C ASP A 69 3.76 12.41 -9.69
N ALA A 70 4.55 13.48 -9.54
CA ALA A 70 6.01 13.41 -9.39
C ALA A 70 6.47 12.69 -8.10
N GLU A 71 5.63 12.65 -7.07
CA GLU A 71 5.92 11.97 -5.80
C GLU A 71 5.36 10.54 -5.76
N TRP A 72 4.54 10.14 -6.74
CA TRP A 72 3.86 8.85 -6.75
C TRP A 72 4.84 7.67 -6.76
N ASP A 73 5.87 7.76 -7.60
CA ASP A 73 6.91 6.74 -7.68
C ASP A 73 7.69 6.64 -6.37
N THR A 74 8.03 7.79 -5.77
CA THR A 74 8.73 7.85 -4.48
C THR A 74 7.87 7.26 -3.37
N ALA A 75 6.59 7.59 -3.33
CA ALA A 75 5.65 7.10 -2.33
C ALA A 75 5.41 5.58 -2.46
N SER A 76 5.65 4.99 -3.62
CA SER A 76 5.48 3.55 -3.87
C SER A 76 6.74 2.73 -3.53
N GLN A 77 7.88 3.37 -3.25
CA GLN A 77 9.12 2.69 -2.87
C GLN A 77 9.07 2.12 -1.45
N PHE A 78 9.80 1.03 -1.21
CA PHE A 78 9.93 0.46 0.12
C PHE A 78 10.50 1.49 1.11
N PRO A 79 9.91 1.62 2.30
CA PRO A 79 10.39 2.56 3.29
C PRO A 79 11.77 2.16 3.82
N GLY A 80 12.66 3.15 3.94
CA GLY A 80 13.98 2.97 4.56
C GLY A 80 14.01 3.21 6.07
N ASP A 81 12.87 3.54 6.67
CA ASP A 81 12.72 3.95 8.08
C ASP A 81 11.82 3.01 8.89
N ILE A 82 11.57 1.79 8.39
CA ILE A 82 10.89 0.71 9.12
C ILE A 82 11.88 -0.43 9.36
N GLU A 83 12.14 -0.71 10.63
CA GLU A 83 12.91 -1.89 11.03
C GLU A 83 12.05 -3.15 10.90
N PRO A 84 12.56 -4.25 10.32
CA PRO A 84 11.86 -5.54 10.30
C PRO A 84 11.56 -6.04 11.72
N ILE A 85 10.35 -6.55 11.94
CA ILE A 85 9.98 -7.25 13.17
C ILE A 85 10.00 -8.75 12.87
N GLY A 86 10.80 -9.51 13.62
CA GLY A 86 10.94 -10.97 13.52
C GLY A 86 10.51 -11.67 14.80
#